data_AF-A0A8S9NTM6-F1
#
_entry.id   AF-A0A8S9NTM6-F1
#
_cell.length_a   1.000
_cell.length_b   1.000
_cell.length_c   1.000
_cell.angle_alpha   90.00
_cell.angle_beta   90.00
_cell.angle_gamma   90.00
#
_symmetry.space_group_name_H-M   'P 1'
#
loop_
_entity.id
_entity.type
_entity.pdbx_description
1 polymer ?
#
loop_
_entity_poly.entity_id
_entity_poly.type
_entity_poly.pdbx_seq_one_letter_code
_entity_poly.pdbx_strand_id
1 'polypeptide(L)'
;METMDYYDAMFESIDVTLPRNHKQRINVEQHCLARDVVNIIACEGADRVERHELLGKWRLRFGMAGFTPYPLSPLVNSTIKRLLRNYSDKYRLEERDGALYLGWMKRDLVASCAWK
;
A
#
# COMPACT_ATOMS: atom_id res chain seq x y z
N MET A 1 5.95 13.24 9.32
CA MET A 1 5.88 13.55 7.88
C MET A 1 5.48 12.30 7.10
N GLU A 2 6.27 11.22 7.13
CA GLU A 2 5.99 9.95 6.43
C GLU A 2 4.55 9.40 6.56
N THR A 3 4.01 9.32 7.79
CA THR A 3 2.62 8.87 8.01
C THR A 3 1.60 9.78 7.35
N MET A 4 1.76 11.10 7.50
CA MET A 4 0.86 12.09 6.90
C MET A 4 0.90 11.99 5.38
N ASP A 5 2.10 11.99 4.78
CA ASP A 5 2.26 11.90 3.32
C ASP A 5 1.67 10.59 2.75
N TYR A 6 1.76 9.49 3.50
CA TYR A 6 1.15 8.22 3.12
C TYR A 6 -0.38 8.29 3.13
N TYR A 7 -0.98 8.74 4.24
CA TYR A 7 -2.44 8.76 4.36
C TYR A 7 -3.06 9.85 3.49
N ASP A 8 -2.41 10.99 3.29
CA ASP A 8 -2.85 12.02 2.34
C ASP A 8 -2.98 11.44 0.93
N ALA A 9 -2.00 10.67 0.46
CA ALA A 9 -2.06 9.98 -0.82
C ALA A 9 -3.18 8.92 -0.87
N MET A 10 -3.41 8.17 0.21
CA MET A 10 -4.51 7.21 0.31
C MET A 10 -5.88 7.90 0.21
N PHE A 11 -6.11 8.94 1.01
CA PHE A 11 -7.37 9.70 1.02
C PHE A 11 -7.61 10.43 -0.31
N GLU A 12 -6.58 11.02 -0.93
CA GLU A 12 -6.72 11.63 -2.25
C GLU A 12 -7.12 10.60 -3.31
N SER A 13 -6.54 9.40 -3.26
CA SER A 13 -6.89 8.33 -4.21
C SER A 13 -8.36 7.89 -4.10
N ILE A 14 -8.90 7.90 -2.88
CA ILE A 14 -10.31 7.59 -2.61
C ILE A 14 -11.22 8.76 -3.04
N ASP A 15 -10.82 10.00 -2.76
CA ASP A 15 -11.63 11.19 -3.11
C ASP A 15 -11.83 11.34 -4.62
N VAL A 16 -10.82 10.97 -5.42
CA VAL A 16 -10.88 11.01 -6.89
C VAL A 16 -11.78 9.90 -7.45
N THR A 17 -11.85 8.74 -6.79
CA THR A 17 -12.51 7.55 -7.33
C THR A 17 -13.94 7.34 -6.84
N LEU A 18 -14.31 7.89 -5.68
CA LEU A 18 -15.61 7.66 -5.04
C LEU A 18 -16.27 8.95 -4.54
N PRO A 19 -17.59 9.14 -4.75
CA PRO A 19 -18.33 10.27 -4.19
C PRO A 19 -18.26 10.35 -2.66
N ARG A 20 -18.25 11.56 -2.10
CA ARG A 20 -18.13 11.78 -0.64
C ARG A 20 -19.27 11.19 0.20
N ASN A 21 -20.47 11.07 -0.37
CA ASN A 21 -21.63 10.46 0.29
C ASN A 21 -21.71 8.93 0.10
N HIS A 22 -20.71 8.33 -0.56
CA HIS A 22 -20.69 6.89 -0.81
C HIS A 22 -20.46 6.12 0.50
N LYS A 23 -21.43 5.30 0.92
CA LYS A 23 -21.41 4.63 2.23
C LYS A 23 -20.17 3.75 2.44
N GLN A 24 -19.70 3.04 1.41
CA GLN A 24 -18.51 2.20 1.52
C GLN A 24 -17.24 3.04 1.67
N ARG A 25 -17.18 4.23 1.05
CA ARG A 25 -16.05 5.15 1.22
C ARG A 25 -15.98 5.59 2.68
N ILE A 26 -17.08 6.08 3.22
CA ILE A 26 -17.16 6.53 4.62
C ILE A 26 -16.75 5.39 5.57
N ASN A 27 -17.22 4.17 5.31
CA ASN A 27 -16.89 3.02 6.14
C ASN A 27 -15.37 2.71 6.12
N VAL A 28 -14.75 2.66 4.94
CA VAL A 28 -13.30 2.41 4.80
C VAL A 28 -12.47 3.52 5.44
N GLU A 29 -12.84 4.77 5.21
CA GLU A 29 -12.15 5.94 5.79
C GLU A 29 -12.22 5.93 7.32
N GLN A 30 -13.39 5.65 7.91
CA GLN A 30 -13.60 5.70 9.36
C GLN A 30 -13.09 4.45 10.10
N HIS A 31 -13.32 3.27 9.56
CA HIS A 31 -13.09 2.02 10.31
C HIS A 31 -11.81 1.29 9.94
N CYS A 32 -11.19 1.63 8.80
CA CYS A 32 -9.87 1.13 8.43
C CYS A 32 -8.84 2.24 8.61
N LEU A 33 -8.87 3.27 7.75
CA LEU A 33 -7.78 4.25 7.67
C LEU A 33 -7.64 5.09 8.95
N ALA A 34 -8.73 5.66 9.46
CA ALA A 34 -8.67 6.47 10.68
C ALA A 34 -8.23 5.66 11.91
N ARG A 35 -8.62 4.39 12.00
CA ARG A 35 -8.18 3.51 13.09
C ARG A 35 -6.68 3.28 13.05
N ASP A 36 -6.14 3.01 11.87
CA ASP A 36 -4.69 2.78 11.70
C ASP A 36 -3.90 4.07 11.97
N VAL A 37 -4.39 5.22 11.50
CA VAL A 37 -3.81 6.54 11.80
C VAL A 37 -3.75 6.78 13.31
N VAL A 38 -4.84 6.53 14.02
CA VAL A 38 -4.90 6.69 15.48
C VAL A 38 -3.90 5.75 16.17
N ASN A 39 -3.83 4.48 15.77
CA ASN A 39 -2.89 3.55 16.38
C ASN A 39 -1.43 3.96 16.15
N ILE A 40 -1.09 4.44 14.95
CA ILE A 40 0.26 4.87 14.61
C ILE A 40 0.68 6.12 15.40
N ILE A 41 -0.23 7.07 15.60
CA ILE A 41 0.09 8.38 16.21
C ILE A 41 -0.05 8.36 17.73
N ALA A 42 -1.09 7.72 18.27
CA ALA A 42 -1.48 7.86 19.67
C ALA A 42 -1.03 6.69 20.55
N CYS A 43 -0.69 5.53 19.98
CA CYS A 43 -0.26 4.37 20.73
C CYS A 43 1.27 4.22 20.72
N GLU A 44 1.82 3.66 21.79
CA GLU A 44 3.25 3.40 21.95
C GLU A 44 3.50 1.99 22.49
N GLY A 45 4.76 1.54 22.45
CA GLY A 45 5.13 0.24 23.03
C GLY A 45 4.30 -0.92 22.48
N ALA A 46 3.80 -1.80 23.36
CA ALA A 46 2.97 -2.93 22.96
C ALA A 46 1.60 -2.53 22.39
N ASP A 47 1.10 -1.33 22.73
CA ASP A 47 -0.21 -0.84 22.30
C ASP A 47 -0.18 -0.32 20.84
N ARG A 48 1.00 0.03 20.33
CA ARG A 48 1.18 0.31 18.88
C ARG A 48 1.33 -0.99 18.11
N VAL A 49 0.23 -1.39 17.50
CA VAL A 49 0.10 -2.61 16.69
C VAL A 49 0.51 -2.34 15.24
N GLU A 50 0.04 -1.22 14.67
CA GLU A 50 0.34 -0.83 13.30
C GLU A 50 1.77 -0.31 13.17
N ARG A 51 2.60 -1.07 12.45
CA ARG A 51 4.05 -0.84 12.32
C ARG A 51 4.48 -1.07 10.88
N HIS A 52 3.99 -0.20 10.00
CA HIS A 52 4.39 -0.23 8.59
C HIS A 52 5.90 -0.06 8.45
N GLU A 53 6.49 -0.90 7.62
CA GLU A 53 7.91 -0.92 7.35
C GLU A 53 8.16 -1.10 5.87
N LEU A 54 9.22 -0.47 5.37
CA LEU A 54 9.63 -0.57 3.98
C LEU A 54 9.92 -2.02 3.61
N LEU A 55 9.63 -2.40 2.35
CA LEU A 55 9.85 -3.75 1.85
C LEU A 55 11.28 -4.26 2.09
N GLY A 56 12.29 -3.38 2.06
CA GLY A 56 13.68 -3.74 2.34
C GLY A 56 13.87 -4.45 3.70
N LYS A 57 13.15 -4.01 4.75
CA LYS A 57 13.20 -4.67 6.06
C LYS A 57 12.55 -6.04 6.04
N TRP A 58 11.43 -6.17 5.33
CA TRP A 58 10.76 -7.46 5.12
C TRP A 58 11.63 -8.43 4.33
N ARG A 59 12.34 -7.96 3.30
CA ARG A 59 13.30 -8.79 2.54
C ARG A 59 14.39 -9.37 3.43
N LEU A 60 14.94 -8.56 4.34
CA LEU A 60 15.93 -9.04 5.32
C LEU A 60 15.32 -10.14 6.21
N ARG A 61 14.11 -9.93 6.75
CA ARG A 61 13.43 -10.94 7.59
C ARG A 61 13.15 -12.24 6.85
N PHE A 62 12.66 -12.17 5.61
CA PHE A 62 12.42 -13.35 4.79
C PHE A 62 13.72 -14.10 4.49
N GLY A 63 14.78 -13.37 4.11
CA GLY A 63 16.10 -13.98 3.88
C GLY A 63 16.68 -14.65 5.14
N MET A 64 16.55 -14.02 6.30
CA MET A 64 16.96 -14.63 7.59
C MET A 64 16.16 -15.88 7.95
N ALA A 65 14.91 -15.97 7.50
CA ALA A 65 14.07 -17.15 7.66
C ALA A 65 14.30 -18.22 6.56
N GLY A 66 15.28 -18.02 5.66
CA GLY A 66 15.67 -18.99 4.63
C GLY A 66 14.87 -18.89 3.32
N PHE A 67 13.97 -17.91 3.20
CA PHE A 67 13.21 -17.71 1.96
C PHE A 67 14.05 -17.05 0.88
N THR A 68 13.74 -17.39 -0.36
CA THR A 68 14.35 -16.77 -1.54
C THR A 68 13.30 -16.04 -2.38
N PRO A 69 13.61 -14.85 -2.94
CA PRO A 69 12.65 -14.13 -3.79
C PRO A 69 12.21 -14.97 -4.99
N TYR A 70 10.93 -14.87 -5.34
CA TYR A 70 10.33 -15.50 -6.51
C TYR A 70 9.80 -14.43 -7.48
N PRO A 71 10.10 -14.52 -8.79
CA PRO A 71 9.68 -13.51 -9.75
C PRO A 71 8.16 -13.49 -9.92
N LEU A 72 7.60 -12.28 -10.03
CA LEU A 72 6.18 -12.09 -10.33
C LEU A 72 5.93 -12.28 -11.82
N SER A 73 4.71 -12.73 -12.18
CA SER A 73 4.35 -12.96 -13.59
C SER A 73 4.19 -11.63 -14.34
N PRO A 74 4.96 -11.37 -15.40
CA PRO A 74 4.83 -10.14 -16.20
C PRO A 74 3.44 -9.98 -16.82
N LEU A 75 2.80 -11.10 -17.18
CA LEU A 75 1.44 -11.12 -17.71
C LEU A 75 0.42 -10.61 -16.67
N VAL A 76 0.54 -11.08 -15.43
CA VAL A 76 -0.33 -10.64 -14.33
C VAL A 76 -0.07 -9.16 -14.03
N ASN A 77 1.20 -8.74 -13.94
CA ASN A 77 1.58 -7.34 -13.71
C ASN A 77 0.98 -6.41 -14.78
N SER A 78 1.05 -6.79 -16.06
CA SER A 78 0.46 -6.02 -17.16
C SER A 78 -1.07 -5.92 -17.06
N THR A 79 -1.73 -6.98 -16.58
CA THR A 79 -3.19 -7.03 -16.40
C THR A 79 -3.62 -6.09 -15.27
N ILE A 80 -2.90 -6.11 -14.14
CA ILE A 80 -3.13 -5.19 -13.02
C ILE A 80 -2.95 -3.74 -13.49
N LYS A 81 -1.87 -3.45 -14.24
CA LYS A 81 -1.61 -2.11 -14.77
C LYS A 81 -2.75 -1.60 -15.65
N ARG A 82 -3.32 -2.47 -16.49
CA ARG A 82 -4.48 -2.13 -17.33
C ARG A 82 -5.74 -1.88 -16.50
N LEU A 83 -5.99 -2.71 -15.49
CA LEU A 83 -7.14 -2.57 -14.60
C LEU A 83 -7.11 -1.24 -13.82
N LEU A 84 -5.94 -0.85 -13.31
CA LEU A 84 -5.78 0.40 -12.54
C LEU A 84 -6.17 1.66 -13.34
N ARG A 85 -5.95 1.65 -14.66
CA ARG A 85 -6.35 2.76 -15.54
C ARG A 85 -7.85 3.01 -15.59
N ASN A 86 -8.67 2.01 -15.24
CA ASN A 86 -10.12 2.16 -15.17
C ASN A 86 -10.57 2.94 -13.91
N TYR A 87 -9.68 3.08 -12.91
CA TYR A 87 -9.98 3.82 -11.68
C TYR A 87 -9.43 5.25 -11.74
N SER A 88 -8.15 5.41 -12.05
CA SER A 88 -7.51 6.72 -12.22
C SER A 88 -6.18 6.58 -12.95
N ASP A 89 -5.83 7.59 -13.75
CA ASP A 89 -4.52 7.76 -14.39
C ASP A 89 -3.41 8.14 -13.40
N LYS A 90 -3.77 8.60 -12.20
CA LYS A 90 -2.83 8.92 -11.11
C LYS A 90 -2.26 7.68 -10.42
N TYR A 91 -2.86 6.50 -10.60
CA TYR A 91 -2.27 5.26 -10.09
C TYR A 91 -1.03 4.87 -10.90
N ARG A 92 0.03 4.51 -10.19
CA ARG A 92 1.29 3.99 -10.75
C ARG A 92 1.45 2.53 -10.36
N LEU A 93 1.93 1.73 -11.30
CA LEU A 93 2.38 0.37 -11.04
C LEU A 93 3.80 0.21 -11.60
N GLU A 94 4.75 -0.10 -10.72
CA GLU A 94 6.17 -0.18 -11.04
C GLU A 94 6.76 -1.50 -10.54
N GLU A 95 7.54 -2.18 -11.37
CA GLU A 95 8.30 -3.36 -10.96
C GLU A 95 9.73 -2.95 -10.63
N ARG A 96 10.17 -3.22 -9.40
CA ARG A 96 11.52 -2.92 -8.90
C ARG A 96 12.01 -4.05 -8.02
N ASP A 97 13.24 -4.50 -8.24
CA ASP A 97 13.91 -5.53 -7.44
C ASP A 97 13.11 -6.84 -7.27
N GLY A 98 12.31 -7.22 -8.26
CA GLY A 98 11.45 -8.42 -8.22
C GLY A 98 10.18 -8.27 -7.38
N ALA A 99 9.80 -7.03 -7.03
CA ALA A 99 8.55 -6.69 -6.36
C ALA A 99 7.73 -5.69 -7.18
N LEU A 100 6.42 -5.71 -6.98
CA LEU A 100 5.46 -4.83 -7.63
C LEU A 100 5.02 -3.75 -6.65
N TYR A 101 5.17 -2.49 -7.04
CA TYR A 101 4.81 -1.32 -6.25
C TYR A 101 3.58 -0.65 -6.86
N LEU A 102 2.48 -0.65 -6.09
CA LEU A 102 1.33 0.20 -6.34
C LEU A 102 1.57 1.55 -5.66
N GLY A 103 1.45 2.62 -6.43
CA GLY A 103 1.63 3.98 -5.94
C GLY A 103 0.50 4.91 -6.39
N TRP A 104 0.39 6.03 -5.68
CA TRP A 104 -0.43 7.17 -6.06
C TRP A 104 0.48 8.36 -6.38
N MET A 105 0.43 8.82 -7.62
CA MET A 105 1.34 9.82 -8.18
C MET A 105 2.81 9.46 -7.93
N LYS A 106 3.49 10.18 -7.01
CA LYS A 106 4.89 9.95 -6.68
C LYS A 106 5.10 9.00 -5.50
N ARG A 107 4.05 8.70 -4.73
CA ARG A 107 4.10 7.98 -3.45
C ARG A 107 3.83 6.50 -3.66
N ASP A 108 4.66 5.64 -3.09
CA ASP A 108 4.36 4.21 -3.03
C ASP A 108 3.41 3.92 -1.88
N LEU A 109 2.37 3.12 -2.14
CA LEU A 109 1.33 2.77 -1.18
C LEU A 109 1.46 1.33 -0.73
N VAL A 110 1.57 0.40 -1.67
CA VAL A 110 1.61 -1.04 -1.39
C VAL A 110 2.74 -1.67 -2.19
N ALA A 111 3.50 -2.55 -1.54
CA ALA A 111 4.47 -3.40 -2.21
C ALA A 111 4.02 -4.86 -2.15
N SER A 112 4.08 -5.57 -3.27
CA SER A 112 3.77 -6.99 -3.38
C SER A 112 5.01 -7.74 -3.86
N CYS A 113 5.32 -8.86 -3.22
CA CYS A 113 6.48 -9.69 -3.53
C CYS A 113 6.14 -11.17 -3.29
N ALA A 114 6.86 -12.06 -3.97
CA ALA A 114 6.69 -13.51 -3.81
C ALA A 114 8.00 -14.14 -3.32
N TRP A 115 7.87 -15.25 -2.59
CA TRP A 115 8.96 -15.95 -1.92
C TRP A 115 8.75 -17.46 -2.02
N LYS A 116 9.85 -18.23 -2.06
CA LYS A 116 9.86 -19.70 -1.99
C LYS A 116 10.84 -20.20 -0.93
#